data_AF-A0A257W7X1-F1
#
_entry.id   AF-A0A257W7X1-F1
#
_cell.length_a   1.000
_cell.length_b   1.000
_cell.length_c   1.000
_cell.angle_alpha   90.00
_cell.angle_beta   90.00
_cell.angle_gamma   90.00
#
_symmetry.space_group_name_H-M   'P 1'
#
loop_
_entity.id
_entity.type
_entity.pdbx_description
1 polymer ?
#
loop_
_entity_poly.entity_id
_entity_poly.type
_entity_poly.pdbx_seq_one_letter_code
_entity_poly.pdbx_strand_id
1 'polypeptide(L)'
;MRKYMGFAIFTFILFSCTDQEKPTRKLIWSDEFDKAGLPDTTKWAYDQGGHGWGNNELQFYTAARAENARIEEGHLIIEAHRQPWEGKEYTSARLVTRGKAEWQYGRIEVKARIPEGLGTWPAIWTLGATQPFVWPDDGEIDIMEHVGLNPGFVHGSIHCKKYYHSIGTQKTDTLFVPDFSKAFHVYAVEWTR
;
A
#
# COMPACT_ATOMS: atom_id res chain seq x y z
N MET A 1 -42.29 -26.84 58.76
CA MET A 1 -41.38 -26.58 57.62
C MET A 1 -41.20 -25.07 57.49
N ARG A 2 -40.03 -24.53 57.90
CA ARG A 2 -39.70 -23.10 57.78
C ARG A 2 -39.11 -22.86 56.38
N LYS A 3 -39.76 -22.02 55.56
CA LYS A 3 -39.21 -21.56 54.28
C LYS A 3 -38.35 -20.32 54.55
N TYR A 4 -37.05 -20.42 54.29
CA TYR A 4 -36.14 -19.28 54.26
C TYR A 4 -36.31 -18.55 52.92
N MET A 5 -36.55 -17.24 52.98
CA MET A 5 -36.59 -16.37 51.81
C MET A 5 -35.20 -15.75 51.64
N GLY A 6 -34.42 -16.29 50.69
CA GLY A 6 -33.10 -15.75 50.36
C GLY A 6 -33.22 -14.55 49.43
N PHE A 7 -32.67 -13.41 49.85
CA PHE A 7 -32.51 -12.23 49.00
C PHE A 7 -31.20 -12.37 48.21
N ALA A 8 -31.27 -12.48 46.89
CA ALA A 8 -30.09 -12.42 46.02
C ALA A 8 -29.82 -10.96 45.66
N ILE A 9 -28.66 -10.43 46.08
CA ILE A 9 -28.17 -9.12 45.66
C ILE A 9 -27.48 -9.31 44.31
N PHE A 10 -28.07 -8.78 43.24
CA PHE A 10 -27.42 -8.68 41.93
C PHE A 10 -26.56 -7.42 41.91
N THR A 11 -25.25 -7.58 42.08
CA THR A 11 -24.29 -6.49 41.86
C THR A 11 -24.10 -6.29 40.36
N PHE A 12 -24.68 -5.21 39.82
CA PHE A 12 -24.38 -4.75 38.46
C PHE A 12 -22.98 -4.10 38.44
N ILE A 13 -21.99 -4.80 37.88
CA ILE A 13 -20.70 -4.20 37.55
C ILE A 13 -20.88 -3.45 36.24
N LEU A 14 -20.98 -2.12 36.33
CA LEU A 14 -20.91 -1.23 35.18
C LEU A 14 -19.46 -1.27 34.67
N PHE A 15 -19.21 -2.04 33.60
CA PHE A 15 -18.01 -1.87 32.80
C PHE A 15 -18.12 -0.50 32.12
N SER A 16 -17.45 0.49 32.68
CA SER A 16 -17.21 1.75 31.99
C SER A 16 -16.28 1.44 30.82
N CYS A 17 -16.84 1.36 29.62
CA CYS A 17 -16.07 1.27 28.38
C CYS A 17 -15.37 2.62 28.24
N THR A 18 -14.10 2.70 28.66
CA THR A 18 -13.25 3.83 28.33
C THR A 18 -13.07 3.84 26.81
N ASP A 19 -13.78 4.72 26.11
CA ASP A 19 -13.43 5.11 24.76
C ASP A 19 -11.99 5.60 24.78
N GLN A 20 -11.07 4.80 24.24
CA GLN A 20 -9.72 5.25 23.95
C GLN A 20 -9.87 6.37 22.91
N GLU A 21 -9.59 7.62 23.30
CA GLU A 21 -9.50 8.73 22.36
C GLU A 21 -8.54 8.32 21.24
N LYS A 22 -9.06 8.26 20.00
CA LYS A 22 -8.21 8.04 18.84
C LYS A 22 -7.23 9.22 18.77
N PRO A 23 -5.92 8.96 18.59
CA PRO A 23 -4.95 10.05 18.49
C PRO A 23 -5.39 11.02 17.39
N THR A 24 -5.51 12.31 17.73
CA THR A 24 -5.78 13.37 16.75
C THR A 24 -4.62 13.44 15.76
N ARG A 25 -4.88 13.00 14.52
CA ARG A 25 -3.90 13.04 13.43
C ARG A 25 -3.98 14.38 12.71
N LYS A 26 -2.83 14.96 12.37
CA LYS A 26 -2.73 16.13 11.51
C LYS A 26 -2.33 15.69 10.11
N LEU A 27 -3.14 16.03 9.10
CA LEU A 27 -2.77 15.83 7.71
C LEU A 27 -1.62 16.78 7.35
N ILE A 28 -0.52 16.24 6.82
CA ILE A 28 0.67 17.03 6.43
C ILE A 28 0.97 17.00 4.93
N TRP A 29 0.41 16.03 4.21
CA TRP A 29 0.56 15.88 2.77
C TRP A 29 -0.56 15.00 2.24
N SER A 30 -1.09 15.32 1.06
CA SER A 30 -2.00 14.43 0.32
C SER A 30 -2.01 14.73 -1.18
N ASP A 31 -2.50 13.77 -1.94
CA ASP A 31 -2.96 13.99 -3.30
C ASP A 31 -4.32 13.32 -3.49
N GLU A 32 -5.36 14.14 -3.65
CA GLU A 32 -6.74 13.68 -3.83
C GLU A 32 -7.07 13.41 -5.30
N PHE A 33 -6.14 13.69 -6.22
CA PHE A 33 -6.29 13.46 -7.66
C PHE A 33 -7.50 14.18 -8.28
N ASP A 34 -7.82 15.39 -7.80
CA ASP A 34 -8.97 16.19 -8.29
C ASP A 34 -8.77 16.78 -9.69
N LYS A 35 -7.52 16.88 -10.16
CA LYS A 35 -7.18 17.51 -11.43
C LYS A 35 -6.90 16.44 -12.50
N ALA A 36 -7.81 16.32 -13.47
CA ALA A 36 -7.64 15.43 -14.61
C ALA A 36 -6.36 15.71 -15.41
N GLY A 37 -5.79 14.67 -16.01
CA GLY A 37 -4.56 14.74 -16.82
C GLY A 37 -3.44 13.86 -16.26
N LEU A 38 -2.19 14.32 -16.35
CA LEU A 38 -1.05 13.59 -15.79
C LEU A 38 -0.88 13.89 -14.29
N PRO A 39 -0.32 12.95 -13.50
CA PRO A 39 0.10 13.17 -12.12
C PRO A 39 0.90 14.46 -11.91
N ASP A 40 0.60 15.19 -10.83
CA ASP A 40 1.24 16.45 -10.47
C ASP A 40 2.76 16.25 -10.29
N THR A 41 3.55 16.88 -11.16
CA THR A 41 5.01 16.73 -11.15
C THR A 41 5.67 17.41 -9.97
N THR A 42 4.97 18.23 -9.18
CA THR A 42 5.48 18.72 -7.89
C THR A 42 5.39 17.67 -6.79
N LYS A 43 4.53 16.64 -6.94
CA LYS A 43 4.30 15.56 -5.98
C LYS A 43 4.87 14.21 -6.43
N TRP A 44 4.80 13.91 -7.72
CA TRP A 44 5.14 12.61 -8.29
C TRP A 44 6.22 12.68 -9.37
N ALA A 45 7.16 11.74 -9.30
CA ALA A 45 8.10 11.38 -10.36
C ALA A 45 7.78 9.97 -10.88
N TYR A 46 8.48 9.57 -11.95
CA TYR A 46 8.34 8.26 -12.59
C TYR A 46 9.66 7.52 -12.50
N ASP A 47 9.61 6.27 -12.07
CA ASP A 47 10.67 5.30 -12.33
C ASP A 47 10.45 4.74 -13.74
N GLN A 48 11.40 4.97 -14.65
CA GLN A 48 11.30 4.58 -16.05
C GLN A 48 12.28 3.46 -16.39
N GLY A 49 11.80 2.44 -17.12
CA GLY A 49 12.65 1.36 -17.60
C GLY A 49 12.01 -0.03 -17.54
N GLY A 50 12.69 -0.99 -18.17
CA GLY A 50 12.30 -2.40 -18.24
C GLY A 50 13.42 -3.35 -17.85
N HIS A 51 14.35 -2.98 -16.98
CA HIS A 51 15.48 -3.84 -16.61
C HIS A 51 15.11 -4.97 -15.63
N GLY A 52 13.81 -5.21 -15.40
CA GLY A 52 13.29 -6.27 -14.53
C GLY A 52 13.25 -5.92 -13.05
N TRP A 53 13.68 -4.71 -12.65
CA TRP A 53 13.47 -4.13 -11.32
C TRP A 53 13.94 -5.00 -10.12
N GLY A 54 14.91 -5.90 -10.35
CA GLY A 54 15.41 -6.84 -9.33
C GLY A 54 14.56 -8.11 -9.20
N ASN A 55 13.42 -8.18 -9.90
CA ASN A 55 12.38 -9.20 -9.73
C ASN A 55 12.02 -9.94 -11.03
N ASN A 56 12.80 -9.77 -12.11
CA ASN A 56 12.48 -10.30 -13.44
C ASN A 56 11.13 -9.81 -14.00
N GLU A 57 10.73 -8.59 -13.63
CA GLU A 57 9.52 -7.94 -14.10
C GLU A 57 9.51 -7.77 -15.64
N LEU A 58 8.35 -8.01 -16.26
CA LEU A 58 8.21 -8.09 -17.72
C LEU A 58 7.83 -6.76 -18.37
N GLN A 59 7.35 -5.79 -17.61
CA GLN A 59 6.89 -4.51 -18.11
C GLN A 59 8.02 -3.50 -18.27
N PHE A 60 7.83 -2.57 -19.19
CA PHE A 60 8.54 -1.30 -19.22
C PHE A 60 7.69 -0.25 -18.50
N TYR A 61 8.19 0.30 -17.40
CA TYR A 61 7.56 1.47 -16.77
C TYR A 61 7.82 2.70 -17.63
N THR A 62 6.75 3.39 -18.03
CA THR A 62 6.81 4.61 -18.84
C THR A 62 6.79 5.86 -17.96
N ALA A 63 7.25 6.98 -18.50
CA ALA A 63 7.21 8.28 -17.83
C ALA A 63 6.20 9.19 -18.53
N ALA A 64 5.33 9.83 -17.75
CA ALA A 64 4.38 10.87 -18.21
C ALA A 64 3.54 10.44 -19.44
N ARG A 65 3.12 9.17 -19.49
CA ARG A 65 2.30 8.59 -20.56
C ARG A 65 0.90 8.30 -20.04
N ALA A 66 -0.11 8.96 -20.60
CA ALA A 66 -1.49 8.91 -20.13
C ALA A 66 -2.11 7.49 -20.20
N GLU A 67 -1.66 6.67 -21.14
CA GLU A 67 -2.09 5.28 -21.25
C GLU A 67 -1.70 4.45 -20.02
N ASN A 68 -0.59 4.77 -19.36
CA ASN A 68 -0.10 4.02 -18.20
C ASN A 68 -0.31 4.73 -16.86
N ALA A 69 -0.36 6.07 -16.84
CA ALA A 69 -0.66 6.86 -15.65
C ALA A 69 -1.44 8.11 -16.00
N ARG A 70 -2.68 8.21 -15.51
CA ARG A 70 -3.55 9.38 -15.70
C ARG A 70 -4.46 9.59 -14.51
N ILE A 71 -4.93 10.80 -14.35
CA ILE A 71 -5.99 11.18 -13.44
C ILE A 71 -7.26 11.36 -14.24
N GLU A 72 -8.28 10.59 -13.89
CA GLU A 72 -9.59 10.57 -14.55
C GLU A 72 -10.66 10.31 -13.47
N GLU A 73 -11.77 11.04 -13.55
CA GLU A 73 -12.90 10.91 -12.62
C GLU A 73 -12.51 10.98 -11.11
N GLY A 74 -11.53 11.81 -10.76
CA GLY A 74 -11.07 11.98 -9.37
C GLY A 74 -10.17 10.84 -8.85
N HIS A 75 -9.63 10.01 -9.74
CA HIS A 75 -8.76 8.89 -9.37
C HIS A 75 -7.48 8.90 -10.19
N LEU A 76 -6.37 8.59 -9.54
CA LEU A 76 -5.18 8.12 -10.23
C LEU A 76 -5.42 6.70 -10.76
N ILE A 77 -5.27 6.53 -12.06
CA ILE A 77 -5.28 5.25 -12.76
C ILE A 77 -3.84 4.93 -13.15
N ILE A 78 -3.30 3.84 -12.59
CA ILE A 78 -2.10 3.17 -13.09
C ILE A 78 -2.55 1.94 -13.86
N GLU A 79 -2.21 1.87 -15.14
CA GLU A 79 -2.72 0.85 -16.04
C GLU A 79 -1.60 0.11 -16.77
N ALA A 80 -1.61 -1.21 -16.60
CA ALA A 80 -0.71 -2.10 -17.32
C ALA A 80 -1.33 -2.51 -18.65
N HIS A 81 -0.58 -2.37 -19.74
CA HIS A 81 -1.02 -2.74 -21.09
C HIS A 81 -0.10 -3.80 -21.66
N ARG A 82 -0.67 -4.82 -22.33
CA ARG A 82 0.10 -5.71 -23.19
C ARG A 82 0.36 -5.01 -24.53
N GLN A 83 1.40 -4.20 -24.56
CA GLN A 83 1.80 -3.39 -25.69
C GLN A 83 3.32 -3.46 -25.82
N PRO A 84 3.86 -3.94 -26.97
CA PRO A 84 5.29 -3.92 -27.20
C PRO A 84 5.87 -2.51 -27.10
N TRP A 85 6.90 -2.33 -26.27
CA TRP A 85 7.54 -1.03 -26.04
C TRP A 85 8.96 -1.22 -25.51
N GLU A 86 9.95 -0.56 -26.12
CA GLU A 86 11.35 -0.55 -25.65
C GLU A 86 11.89 -1.96 -25.30
N GLY A 87 11.60 -2.95 -26.15
CA GLY A 87 12.06 -4.33 -25.99
C GLY A 87 11.28 -5.17 -24.97
N LYS A 88 10.16 -4.67 -24.43
CA LYS A 88 9.23 -5.40 -23.56
C LYS A 88 7.89 -5.63 -24.20
N GLU A 89 7.15 -6.63 -23.71
CA GLU A 89 5.81 -6.96 -24.18
C GLU A 89 4.69 -6.22 -23.45
N TYR A 90 5.02 -5.62 -22.29
CA TYR A 90 4.08 -4.93 -21.44
C TYR A 90 4.58 -3.52 -21.11
N THR A 91 3.65 -2.59 -20.93
CA THR A 91 3.92 -1.27 -20.35
C THR A 91 3.14 -1.09 -19.06
N SER A 92 3.65 -0.28 -18.14
CA SER A 92 2.94 0.13 -16.92
C SER A 92 3.49 1.48 -16.44
N ALA A 93 3.14 1.93 -15.24
CA ALA A 93 3.75 3.07 -14.57
C ALA A 93 4.14 2.75 -13.12
N ARG A 94 5.24 3.38 -12.67
CA ARG A 94 5.72 3.34 -11.28
C ARG A 94 5.93 4.78 -10.81
N LEU A 95 4.97 5.28 -10.05
CA LEU A 95 5.02 6.63 -9.49
C LEU A 95 5.72 6.63 -8.13
N VAL A 96 6.57 7.63 -7.92
CA VAL A 96 7.37 7.77 -6.70
C VAL A 96 7.35 9.22 -6.20
N THR A 97 7.38 9.41 -4.89
CA THR A 97 7.56 10.74 -4.27
C THR A 97 9.03 11.10 -4.06
N ARG A 98 9.96 10.22 -4.49
CA ARG A 98 11.41 10.39 -4.31
C ARG A 98 11.89 11.75 -4.84
N GLY A 99 12.60 12.50 -3.99
CA GLY A 99 13.07 13.86 -4.29
C GLY A 99 11.97 14.94 -4.28
N LYS A 100 10.76 14.61 -3.80
CA LYS A 100 9.60 15.52 -3.75
C LYS A 100 8.98 15.56 -2.35
N ALA A 101 8.70 14.39 -1.78
CA ALA A 101 8.18 14.25 -0.43
C ALA A 101 8.65 12.93 0.19
N GLU A 102 9.06 13.02 1.45
CA GLU A 102 9.50 11.91 2.30
C GLU A 102 9.06 12.19 3.72
N TRP A 103 8.80 11.12 4.48
CA TRP A 103 8.30 11.22 5.84
C TRP A 103 9.04 10.25 6.74
N GLN A 104 9.18 10.66 8.00
CA GLN A 104 9.60 9.78 9.07
C GLN A 104 8.45 9.70 10.07
N TYR A 105 7.94 8.48 10.26
CA TYR A 105 6.77 8.18 11.08
C TYR A 105 5.45 8.78 10.55
N GLY A 106 4.38 8.41 11.22
CA GLY A 106 3.03 8.85 10.92
C GLY A 106 2.18 7.75 10.32
N ARG A 107 1.05 8.15 9.75
CA ARG A 107 0.14 7.24 9.07
C ARG A 107 0.09 7.56 7.60
N ILE A 108 0.33 6.56 6.77
CA ILE A 108 0.19 6.63 5.32
C ILE A 108 -1.08 5.86 4.98
N GLU A 109 -2.01 6.49 4.27
CA GLU A 109 -3.23 5.87 3.75
C GLU A 109 -3.26 6.00 2.24
N VAL A 110 -3.61 4.92 1.54
CA VAL A 110 -3.90 4.93 0.12
C VAL A 110 -5.21 4.20 -0.10
N LYS A 111 -6.20 4.91 -0.63
CA LYS A 111 -7.49 4.33 -1.01
C LYS A 111 -7.42 3.84 -2.45
N ALA A 112 -7.37 2.53 -2.66
CA ALA A 112 -7.18 1.93 -3.97
C ALA A 112 -8.15 0.77 -4.23
N ARG A 113 -8.44 0.54 -5.51
CA ARG A 113 -9.09 -0.67 -6.03
C ARG A 113 -8.07 -1.40 -6.89
N ILE A 114 -7.91 -2.70 -6.66
CA ILE A 114 -6.76 -3.46 -7.14
C ILE A 114 -7.17 -4.30 -8.36
N PRO A 115 -6.36 -4.39 -9.44
CA PRO A 115 -6.73 -5.13 -10.64
C PRO A 115 -6.82 -6.65 -10.39
N GLU A 116 -7.67 -7.32 -11.18
CA GLU A 116 -7.62 -8.76 -11.38
C GLU A 116 -6.69 -9.08 -12.56
N GLY A 117 -6.22 -10.33 -12.61
CA GLY A 117 -5.55 -10.87 -13.80
C GLY A 117 -4.28 -11.63 -13.46
N LEU A 118 -4.11 -12.83 -14.02
CA LEU A 118 -2.88 -13.58 -13.85
C LEU A 118 -1.68 -12.75 -14.35
N GLY A 119 -0.66 -12.62 -13.50
CA GLY A 119 0.57 -11.88 -13.81
C GLY A 119 0.56 -10.41 -13.35
N THR A 120 -0.57 -9.86 -12.88
CA THR A 120 -0.57 -8.52 -12.27
C THR A 120 0.08 -8.56 -10.89
N TRP A 121 0.88 -7.55 -10.58
CA TRP A 121 1.47 -7.34 -9.26
C TRP A 121 1.43 -5.86 -8.86
N PRO A 122 0.24 -5.33 -8.50
CA PRO A 122 0.11 -4.00 -7.93
C PRO A 122 0.72 -3.92 -6.53
N ALA A 123 1.45 -2.84 -6.26
CA ALA A 123 2.10 -2.59 -4.98
C ALA A 123 1.94 -1.12 -4.53
N ILE A 124 1.71 -0.92 -3.24
CA ILE A 124 1.78 0.36 -2.52
C ILE A 124 2.79 0.15 -1.41
N TRP A 125 3.92 0.85 -1.51
CA TRP A 125 5.09 0.55 -0.71
C TRP A 125 5.97 1.78 -0.57
N THR A 126 6.96 1.69 0.30
CA THR A 126 7.90 2.76 0.60
C THR A 126 9.31 2.21 0.69
N LEU A 127 10.30 3.07 0.38
CA LEU A 127 11.72 2.80 0.56
C LEU A 127 12.34 3.83 1.50
N GLY A 128 13.45 3.46 2.12
CA GLY A 128 14.32 4.42 2.80
C GLY A 128 14.79 5.56 1.88
N ALA A 129 14.93 6.76 2.44
CA ALA A 129 15.34 7.97 1.71
C ALA A 129 16.86 8.22 1.74
N THR A 130 17.65 7.30 2.30
CA THR A 130 19.12 7.40 2.39
C THR A 130 19.76 7.54 1.02
N GLN A 131 20.88 8.27 0.95
CA GLN A 131 21.65 8.47 -0.28
C GLN A 131 23.15 8.28 0.01
N PRO A 132 23.83 7.31 -0.64
CA PRO A 132 23.27 6.32 -1.56
C PRO A 132 22.34 5.34 -0.85
N PHE A 133 21.25 4.97 -1.52
CA PHE A 133 20.32 3.93 -1.05
C PHE A 133 20.93 2.54 -1.26
N VAL A 134 20.86 1.69 -0.24
CA VAL A 134 21.36 0.32 -0.21
C VAL A 134 20.26 -0.60 0.29
N TRP A 135 19.66 -1.37 -0.63
CA TRP A 135 18.70 -2.42 -0.27
C TRP A 135 19.44 -3.71 0.15
N PRO A 136 18.97 -4.44 1.18
CA PRO A 136 17.82 -4.17 2.05
C PRO A 136 18.17 -3.35 3.30
N ASP A 137 19.42 -2.88 3.43
CA ASP A 137 19.92 -2.24 4.65
C ASP A 137 19.12 -0.98 5.04
N ASP A 138 18.69 -0.21 4.05
CA ASP A 138 17.95 1.05 4.24
C ASP A 138 16.42 0.89 4.33
N GLY A 139 15.94 -0.34 4.21
CA GLY A 139 14.57 -0.72 4.53
C GLY A 139 13.53 -0.47 3.44
N GLU A 140 12.45 -1.25 3.54
CA GLU A 140 11.26 -1.22 2.70
C GLU A 140 10.04 -1.58 3.54
N ILE A 141 8.95 -0.85 3.36
CA ILE A 141 7.64 -1.14 3.97
C ILE A 141 6.64 -1.31 2.84
N ASP A 142 6.18 -2.54 2.66
CA ASP A 142 5.12 -2.90 1.73
C ASP A 142 3.78 -2.79 2.45
N ILE A 143 3.07 -1.70 2.18
CA ILE A 143 1.78 -1.40 2.80
C ILE A 143 0.69 -2.30 2.21
N MET A 144 0.80 -2.59 0.92
CA MET A 144 -0.10 -3.48 0.18
C MET A 144 0.65 -4.05 -1.01
N GLU A 145 0.76 -5.36 -1.08
CA GLU A 145 1.02 -6.10 -2.31
C GLU A 145 -0.10 -7.07 -2.60
N HIS A 146 -0.43 -7.21 -3.87
CA HIS A 146 -1.34 -8.25 -4.34
C HIS A 146 -0.76 -8.89 -5.59
N VAL A 147 -0.84 -10.22 -5.68
CA VAL A 147 -0.42 -10.98 -6.86
C VAL A 147 -1.63 -11.62 -7.49
N GLY A 148 -1.81 -11.42 -8.79
CA GLY A 148 -2.97 -11.93 -9.53
C GLY A 148 -3.08 -13.46 -9.55
N LEU A 149 -1.98 -14.17 -9.24
CA LEU A 149 -1.98 -15.63 -9.05
C LEU A 149 -2.71 -16.06 -7.76
N ASN A 150 -2.83 -15.19 -6.76
CA ASN A 150 -3.53 -15.45 -5.50
C ASN A 150 -4.62 -14.38 -5.22
N PRO A 151 -5.73 -14.38 -5.98
CA PRO A 151 -6.77 -13.35 -5.89
C PRO A 151 -7.31 -13.18 -4.47
N GLY A 152 -7.50 -11.92 -4.06
CA GLY A 152 -8.05 -11.56 -2.75
C GLY A 152 -7.04 -11.59 -1.59
N PHE A 153 -5.89 -12.25 -1.71
CA PHE A 153 -4.87 -12.20 -0.65
C PHE A 153 -3.95 -11.00 -0.82
N VAL A 154 -4.12 -10.02 0.05
CA VAL A 154 -3.24 -8.85 0.17
C VAL A 154 -2.14 -9.16 1.19
N HIS A 155 -0.93 -8.69 0.90
CA HIS A 155 0.26 -8.90 1.72
C HIS A 155 0.74 -7.57 2.27
N GLY A 156 1.16 -7.55 3.53
CA GLY A 156 1.93 -6.47 4.12
C GLY A 156 3.28 -7.03 4.55
N SER A 157 4.37 -6.43 4.09
CA SER A 157 5.72 -6.93 4.29
C SER A 157 6.66 -5.85 4.82
N ILE A 158 7.67 -6.27 5.57
CA ILE A 158 8.79 -5.42 5.98
C ILE A 158 10.08 -6.08 5.52
N HIS A 159 10.91 -5.30 4.84
CA HIS A 159 12.25 -5.72 4.44
C HIS A 159 13.30 -4.84 5.11
N CYS A 160 14.31 -5.47 5.70
CA CYS A 160 15.49 -4.82 6.25
C CYS A 160 16.68 -5.79 6.20
N LYS A 161 17.88 -5.33 6.55
CA LYS A 161 19.12 -6.14 6.59
C LYS A 161 18.96 -7.56 7.16
N LYS A 162 18.14 -7.72 8.20
CA LYS A 162 17.92 -9.01 8.90
C LYS A 162 16.75 -9.82 8.33
N TYR A 163 15.77 -9.14 7.75
CA TYR A 163 14.48 -9.71 7.35
C TYR A 163 14.20 -9.31 5.91
N TYR A 164 14.51 -10.13 4.91
CA TYR A 164 14.23 -9.81 3.51
C TYR A 164 14.08 -11.05 2.63
N HIS A 165 13.46 -10.89 1.46
CA HIS A 165 12.99 -12.01 0.64
C HIS A 165 14.11 -12.88 0.06
N SER A 166 15.27 -12.31 -0.29
CA SER A 166 16.35 -13.09 -0.93
C SER A 166 16.98 -14.12 0.00
N ILE A 167 16.78 -14.00 1.32
CA ILE A 167 17.17 -15.01 2.32
C ILE A 167 15.98 -15.69 3.00
N GLY A 168 14.74 -15.39 2.56
CA GLY A 168 13.51 -16.00 3.08
C GLY A 168 13.17 -15.63 4.53
N THR A 169 13.63 -14.47 5.02
CA THR A 169 13.41 -14.04 6.41
C THR A 169 12.52 -12.82 6.55
N GLN A 170 11.94 -12.32 5.46
CA GLN A 170 11.01 -11.19 5.46
C GLN A 170 9.86 -11.41 6.45
N LYS A 171 9.36 -10.31 7.01
CA LYS A 171 8.19 -10.34 7.89
C LYS A 171 6.99 -9.95 7.06
N THR A 172 6.19 -10.95 6.71
CA THR A 172 4.98 -10.80 5.89
C THR A 172 3.80 -11.35 6.66
N ASP A 173 2.69 -10.63 6.61
CA ASP A 173 1.37 -11.13 6.98
C ASP A 173 0.41 -10.94 5.81
N THR A 174 -0.69 -11.68 5.82
CA THR A 174 -1.67 -11.67 4.72
C THR A 174 -3.09 -11.47 5.24
N LEU A 175 -3.88 -10.74 4.47
CA LEU A 175 -5.30 -10.53 4.72
C LEU A 175 -6.10 -10.91 3.47
N PHE A 176 -7.17 -11.68 3.66
CA PHE A 176 -8.11 -11.95 2.58
C PHE A 176 -9.14 -10.82 2.46
N VAL A 177 -9.18 -10.18 1.29
CA VAL A 177 -10.06 -9.09 0.90
C VAL A 177 -10.92 -9.58 -0.28
N PRO A 178 -12.14 -10.09 -0.05
CA PRO A 178 -12.93 -10.80 -1.07
C PRO A 178 -13.37 -9.93 -2.25
N ASP A 179 -13.44 -8.62 -2.07
CA ASP A 179 -13.92 -7.64 -3.04
C ASP A 179 -12.82 -6.64 -3.46
N PHE A 180 -11.55 -7.02 -3.32
CA PHE A 180 -10.36 -6.20 -3.65
C PHE A 180 -10.43 -5.52 -5.02
N SER A 181 -11.05 -6.18 -6.00
CA SER A 181 -11.19 -5.72 -7.38
C SER A 181 -12.49 -4.97 -7.68
N LYS A 182 -13.46 -5.07 -6.77
CA LYS A 182 -14.82 -4.54 -6.95
C LYS A 182 -15.05 -3.26 -6.16
N ALA A 183 -14.32 -3.06 -5.07
CA ALA A 183 -14.45 -1.90 -4.21
C ALA A 183 -13.09 -1.26 -3.92
N PHE A 184 -13.12 0.03 -3.58
CA PHE A 184 -11.95 0.71 -3.04
C PHE A 184 -11.77 0.34 -1.57
N HIS A 185 -10.54 0.03 -1.19
CA HIS A 185 -10.13 -0.24 0.19
C HIS A 185 -9.06 0.75 0.62
N VAL A 186 -9.03 1.06 1.92
CA VAL A 186 -7.98 1.90 2.51
C VAL A 186 -6.86 0.99 2.98
N TYR A 187 -5.75 1.01 2.26
CA TYR A 187 -4.50 0.36 2.67
C TYR A 187 -3.68 1.36 3.47
N ALA A 188 -3.27 0.97 4.67
CA ALA A 188 -2.62 1.92 5.55
C ALA A 188 -1.60 1.27 6.47
N VAL A 189 -0.54 2.02 6.75
CA VAL A 189 0.43 1.71 7.79
C VAL A 189 0.42 2.84 8.83
N GLU A 190 0.48 2.47 10.10
CA GLU A 190 0.78 3.40 11.18
C GLU A 190 2.20 3.09 11.66
N TRP A 191 3.13 3.97 11.32
CA TRP A 191 4.54 3.80 11.59
C TRP A 191 4.95 4.75 12.71
N THR A 192 5.34 4.18 13.85
CA THR A 192 5.80 4.93 15.02
C THR A 192 7.28 4.65 15.28
N ARG A 193 7.86 5.39 16.22
CA ARG A 193 9.22 5.14 16.73
C ARG A 193 9.33 3.79 17.43
#